data_AF-A0A9D2PAC0-F1
#
_entry.id   AF-A0A9D2PAC0-F1
#
_cell.length_a   1.000
_cell.length_b   1.000
_cell.length_c   1.000
_cell.angle_alpha   90.00
_cell.angle_beta   90.00
_cell.angle_gamma   90.00
#
_symmetry.space_group_name_H-M   'P 1'
#
loop_
_entity.id
_entity.type
_entity.pdbx_description
1 polymer ?
#
loop_
_entity_poly.entity_id
_entity_poly.type
_entity_poly.pdbx_seq_one_letter_code
_entity_poly.pdbx_strand_id
1 'polypeptide(L)'
;MKKKYYLEGMLGLLSLLGFVGVFTEERMFLAFFAFACNFQYFFIPADEMMTAYMNKSAARAFYGDMFLTGAVTLGCILAGLPAGRALLYGILAGWAAAVVVQSLSVSFYRFRESWGAQ
;
A
#
# COMPACT_ATOMS: atom_id res chain seq x y z
N MET A 1 18.04 -2.57 13.44
CA MET A 1 16.70 -3.18 13.32
C MET A 1 15.54 -2.21 13.63
N LYS A 2 15.64 -1.27 14.60
CA LYS A 2 14.56 -0.29 14.90
C LYS A 2 14.20 0.69 13.75
N LYS A 3 15.16 1.15 12.93
CA LYS A 3 14.92 2.18 11.90
C LYS A 3 13.87 1.83 10.83
N LYS A 4 13.73 0.55 10.45
CA LYS A 4 12.79 0.14 9.38
C LYS A 4 11.33 0.26 9.81
N TYR A 5 11.00 -0.07 11.06
CA TYR A 5 9.65 0.04 11.60
C TYR A 5 9.20 1.50 11.78
N TYR A 6 10.15 2.39 12.07
CA TYR A 6 9.86 3.82 12.08
C TYR A 6 9.41 4.33 10.70
N LEU A 7 10.02 3.84 9.61
CA LEU A 7 9.60 4.21 8.25
C LEU A 7 8.18 3.71 7.94
N GLU A 8 7.85 2.48 8.33
CA GLU A 8 6.49 1.94 8.20
C GLU A 8 5.48 2.75 9.04
N GLY A 9 5.84 3.11 10.27
CA GLY A 9 5.03 4.01 11.10
C GLY A 9 4.84 5.40 10.49
N MET A 10 5.88 5.93 9.82
CA MET A 10 5.82 7.21 9.11
C MET A 10 4.91 7.18 7.89
N LEU A 11 4.65 6.01 7.28
CA LEU A 11 3.59 5.88 6.25
C LEU A 11 2.22 6.28 6.80
N GLY A 12 2.02 6.25 8.12
CA GLY A 12 0.84 6.80 8.78
C GLY A 12 0.59 8.28 8.46
N LEU A 13 1.61 9.06 8.16
CA LEU A 13 1.48 10.47 7.78
C LEU A 13 0.73 10.67 6.45
N LEU A 14 0.67 9.64 5.58
CA LEU A 14 -0.15 9.69 4.37
C LEU A 14 -1.63 9.88 4.69
N SER A 15 -2.08 9.51 5.90
CA SER A 15 -3.46 9.77 6.34
C SER A 15 -3.83 11.25 6.40
N LEU A 16 -2.85 12.16 6.47
CA LEU A 16 -3.09 13.60 6.40
C LEU A 16 -3.67 14.03 5.05
N LEU A 17 -3.38 13.29 3.96
CA LEU A 17 -4.02 13.52 2.66
C LEU A 17 -5.54 13.26 2.74
N GLY A 18 -6.01 12.47 3.70
CA GLY A 18 -7.44 12.24 3.94
C GLY A 18 -8.21 13.52 4.23
N PHE A 19 -7.58 14.52 4.86
CA PHE A 19 -8.21 15.81 5.12
C PHE A 19 -8.58 16.55 3.83
N VAL A 20 -7.86 16.34 2.72
CA VAL A 20 -8.24 16.92 1.43
C VAL A 20 -9.65 16.48 1.03
N GLY A 21 -10.02 15.22 1.25
CA GLY A 21 -11.36 14.71 0.95
C GLY A 21 -12.45 15.17 1.92
N VAL A 22 -12.08 15.76 3.07
CA VAL A 22 -13.02 16.39 4.02
C VAL A 22 -13.29 17.84 3.63
N PHE A 23 -12.27 18.55 3.18
CA PHE A 23 -12.35 19.98 2.82
C PHE A 23 -12.69 20.23 1.34
N THR A 24 -12.67 19.20 0.49
CA THR A 24 -12.97 19.31 -0.95
C THR A 24 -14.02 18.28 -1.40
N GLU A 25 -14.50 18.37 -2.64
CA GLU A 25 -15.45 17.41 -3.21
C GLU A 25 -14.80 16.06 -3.60
N GLU A 26 -13.47 15.96 -3.54
CA GLU A 26 -12.70 14.80 -3.97
C GLU A 26 -12.71 13.66 -2.93
N ARG A 27 -13.86 12.98 -2.81
CA ARG A 27 -14.12 11.92 -1.81
C ARG A 27 -13.13 10.75 -1.85
N MET A 28 -12.46 10.53 -2.97
CA MET A 28 -11.43 9.48 -3.11
C MET A 28 -10.28 9.67 -2.12
N PHE A 29 -9.97 10.91 -1.73
CA PHE A 29 -8.94 11.19 -0.74
C PHE A 29 -9.27 10.62 0.64
N LEU A 30 -10.55 10.39 0.99
CA LEU A 30 -10.93 9.80 2.28
C LEU A 30 -10.33 8.40 2.50
N ALA A 31 -10.04 7.67 1.41
CA ALA A 31 -9.36 6.37 1.49
C ALA A 31 -7.97 6.46 2.14
N PHE A 32 -7.31 7.62 2.08
CA PHE A 32 -6.00 7.81 2.72
C PHE A 32 -6.07 7.71 4.25
N PHE A 33 -7.22 7.91 4.89
CA PHE A 33 -7.35 7.69 6.34
C PHE A 33 -7.03 6.25 6.75
N ALA A 34 -7.17 5.27 5.85
CA ALA A 34 -6.76 3.89 6.11
C ALA A 34 -5.26 3.78 6.46
N PHE A 35 -4.41 4.69 5.99
CA PHE A 35 -3.00 4.71 6.35
C PHE A 35 -2.76 5.05 7.82
N ALA A 36 -3.71 5.63 8.55
CA ALA A 36 -3.57 5.91 9.98
C ALA A 36 -3.32 4.62 10.79
N CYS A 37 -3.81 3.47 10.31
CA CYS A 37 -3.50 2.17 10.88
C CYS A 37 -1.99 1.89 10.92
N ASN A 38 -1.17 2.50 10.06
CA ASN A 38 0.28 2.30 10.06
C ASN A 38 0.96 2.90 11.30
N PHE A 39 0.34 3.84 12.01
CA PHE A 39 0.90 4.36 13.28
C PHE A 39 1.10 3.25 14.33
N GLN A 40 0.37 2.13 14.23
CA GLN A 40 0.56 0.96 15.09
C GLN A 40 1.98 0.39 15.02
N TYR A 41 2.68 0.51 13.88
CA TYR A 41 4.04 -0.02 13.71
C TYR A 41 5.08 0.71 14.57
N PHE A 42 4.77 1.89 15.10
CA PHE A 42 5.64 2.55 16.11
C PHE A 42 5.64 1.83 17.46
N PHE A 43 4.57 1.10 17.78
CA PHE A 43 4.36 0.50 19.11
C PHE A 43 4.61 -1.02 19.14
N ILE A 44 4.82 -1.65 17.98
CA ILE A 44 4.98 -3.11 17.87
C ILE A 44 6.47 -3.48 17.98
N PRO A 45 6.83 -4.48 18.81
CA PRO A 45 8.20 -4.95 18.91
C PRO A 45 8.67 -5.54 17.58
N ALA A 46 9.85 -5.12 17.15
CA ALA A 46 10.46 -5.55 15.90
C ALA A 46 11.03 -6.97 16.02
N ASP A 47 10.21 -7.98 15.70
CA ASP A 47 10.68 -9.37 15.54
C ASP A 47 11.33 -9.58 14.16
N GLU A 48 12.30 -10.47 14.08
CA GLU A 48 12.92 -10.91 12.83
C GLU A 48 11.90 -11.55 11.88
N MET A 49 10.96 -12.34 12.40
CA MET A 49 9.87 -12.96 11.64
C MET A 49 8.97 -11.92 10.96
N MET A 50 8.56 -10.90 11.73
CA MET A 50 7.76 -9.77 11.21
C MET A 50 8.50 -8.99 10.12
N THR A 51 9.81 -8.82 10.26
CA THR A 51 10.63 -8.15 9.24
C THR A 51 10.69 -8.96 7.94
N ALA A 52 10.80 -10.29 8.04
CA ALA A 52 10.77 -11.18 6.88
C ALA A 52 9.40 -11.15 6.17
N TYR A 53 8.30 -11.16 6.93
CA TYR A 53 6.94 -11.04 6.36
C TYR A 53 6.71 -9.69 5.67
N MET A 54 7.21 -8.60 6.25
CA MET A 54 7.11 -7.27 5.66
C MET A 54 7.85 -7.21 4.32
N ASN A 55 9.09 -7.69 4.27
CA ASN A 55 9.87 -7.74 3.02
C ASN A 55 9.19 -8.62 1.96
N LYS A 56 8.67 -9.78 2.36
CA LYS A 56 7.96 -10.68 1.44
C LYS A 56 6.67 -10.06 0.91
N SER A 57 5.94 -9.33 1.76
CA SER A 57 4.72 -8.62 1.38
C SER A 57 5.02 -7.44 0.45
N ALA A 58 6.06 -6.66 0.74
CA ALA A 58 6.53 -5.57 -0.10
C ALA A 58 6.99 -6.07 -1.48
N ALA A 59 7.71 -7.19 -1.54
CA ALA A 59 8.11 -7.80 -2.81
C ALA A 59 6.89 -8.22 -3.66
N ARG A 60 5.88 -8.85 -3.06
CA ARG A 60 4.63 -9.21 -3.75
C ARG A 60 3.87 -7.99 -4.25
N ALA A 61 3.78 -6.95 -3.42
CA ALA A 61 3.16 -5.69 -3.78
C ALA A 61 3.88 -5.03 -4.96
N PHE A 62 5.21 -5.04 -4.98
CA PHE A 62 6.02 -4.49 -6.06
C PHE A 62 5.81 -5.22 -7.40
N TYR A 63 5.84 -6.56 -7.40
CA TYR A 63 5.57 -7.33 -8.62
C TYR A 63 4.12 -7.17 -9.10
N GLY A 64 3.16 -7.13 -8.17
CA GLY A 64 1.76 -6.87 -8.47
C GLY A 64 1.56 -5.49 -9.11
N ASP A 65 2.16 -4.46 -8.53
CA ASP A 65 2.19 -3.10 -9.08
C ASP A 65 2.76 -3.07 -10.50
N MET A 66 3.95 -3.64 -10.71
CA MET A 66 4.61 -3.61 -12.01
C MET A 66 3.77 -4.26 -13.10
N PHE A 67 3.14 -5.40 -12.80
CA PHE A 67 2.24 -6.08 -13.73
C PHE A 67 0.99 -5.26 -14.01
N LEU A 68 0.34 -4.74 -12.97
CA LEU A 68 -0.92 -4.01 -13.10
C LEU A 68 -0.72 -2.67 -13.81
N THR A 69 0.37 -1.95 -13.50
CA THR A 69 0.77 -0.73 -14.18
C THR A 69 0.94 -0.97 -15.67
N GLY A 70 1.65 -2.04 -16.06
CA GLY A 70 1.82 -2.40 -17.46
C GLY A 70 0.49 -2.77 -18.14
N ALA A 71 -0.32 -3.61 -17.50
CA ALA A 71 -1.59 -4.06 -18.04
C ALA A 71 -2.59 -2.91 -18.25
N VAL A 72 -2.75 -2.03 -17.26
CA VAL A 72 -3.64 -0.87 -17.33
C VAL A 72 -3.13 0.14 -18.35
N THR A 73 -1.82 0.42 -18.38
CA THR A 73 -1.23 1.35 -19.38
C THR A 73 -1.48 0.85 -20.79
N LEU A 74 -1.20 -0.44 -21.07
CA LEU A 74 -1.46 -1.04 -22.37
C LEU A 74 -2.95 -1.04 -22.72
N GLY A 75 -3.82 -1.41 -21.78
CA GLY A 75 -5.26 -1.38 -21.98
C GLY A 75 -5.78 0.03 -22.33
N CYS A 76 -5.29 1.06 -21.66
CA CYS A 76 -5.64 2.45 -21.95
C CYS A 76 -5.12 2.91 -23.32
N ILE A 77 -3.90 2.53 -23.72
CA ILE A 77 -3.36 2.84 -25.06
C ILE A 77 -4.21 2.17 -26.14
N LEU A 78 -4.56 0.89 -25.96
CA LEU A 78 -5.41 0.15 -26.89
C LEU A 78 -6.83 0.72 -26.97
N ALA A 79 -7.32 1.34 -25.90
CA ALA A 79 -8.59 2.07 -25.86
C ALA A 79 -8.50 3.49 -26.49
N GLY A 80 -7.35 3.89 -27.02
CA GLY A 80 -7.15 5.16 -27.72
C GLY A 80 -6.82 6.36 -26.82
N LEU A 81 -6.49 6.14 -25.54
CA LEU A 81 -6.02 7.23 -24.68
C LEU A 81 -4.61 7.70 -25.09
N PRO A 82 -4.31 9.01 -24.94
CA PRO A 82 -2.95 9.51 -25.09
C PRO A 82 -1.98 8.78 -24.16
N ALA A 83 -0.80 8.40 -24.67
CA ALA A 83 0.18 7.59 -23.94
C ALA A 83 0.52 8.15 -22.55
N GLY A 84 0.64 9.47 -22.41
CA GLY A 84 0.90 10.11 -21.12
C GLY A 84 -0.22 9.89 -20.08
N ARG A 85 -1.49 9.98 -20.48
CA ARG A 85 -2.64 9.73 -19.59
C ARG A 85 -2.79 8.25 -19.27
N ALA A 86 -2.54 7.39 -20.25
CA ALA A 86 -2.54 5.94 -20.06
C ALA A 86 -1.50 5.51 -19.02
N LEU A 87 -0.28 6.05 -19.10
CA LEU A 87 0.78 5.76 -18.14
C LEU A 87 0.42 6.26 -16.74
N LEU A 88 -0.16 7.46 -16.61
CA LEU A 88 -0.62 7.98 -15.32
C LEU A 88 -1.66 7.06 -14.67
N TYR A 89 -2.67 6.61 -15.43
CA TYR A 89 -3.67 5.67 -14.91
C TYR A 89 -3.06 4.32 -14.56
N GLY A 90 -2.08 3.85 -15.34
CA GLY A 90 -1.31 2.65 -15.00
C GLY A 90 -0.61 2.78 -13.65
N ILE A 91 0.19 3.83 -13.46
CA ILE A 91 0.95 4.07 -12.22
C ILE A 91 0.00 4.20 -11.02
N LEU A 92 -1.10 4.93 -11.16
CA LEU A 92 -2.08 5.10 -10.09
C LEU A 92 -2.74 3.77 -9.71
N ALA A 93 -3.14 2.98 -10.70
CA ALA A 93 -3.76 1.67 -10.47
C ALA A 93 -2.78 0.69 -9.83
N GLY A 94 -1.54 0.64 -10.33
CA GLY A 94 -0.48 -0.21 -9.80
C GLY A 94 -0.13 0.15 -8.36
N TRP A 95 0.08 1.44 -8.06
CA TRP A 95 0.36 1.90 -6.70
C TRP A 95 -0.79 1.53 -5.73
N ALA A 96 -2.03 1.77 -6.13
CA ALA A 96 -3.20 1.41 -5.32
C ALA A 96 -3.26 -0.10 -5.05
N ALA A 97 -3.00 -0.93 -6.06
CA ALA A 97 -2.93 -2.38 -5.90
C ALA A 97 -1.77 -2.82 -4.99
N ALA A 98 -0.60 -2.18 -5.10
CA ALA A 98 0.55 -2.43 -4.24
C ALA A 98 0.18 -2.23 -2.76
N VAL A 99 -0.45 -1.09 -2.45
CA VAL A 99 -0.89 -0.75 -1.09
C VAL A 99 -1.86 -1.80 -0.56
N VAL A 100 -2.84 -2.22 -1.35
CA VAL A 100 -3.83 -3.24 -0.96
C VAL A 100 -3.15 -4.59 -0.72
N VAL A 101 -2.32 -5.06 -1.66
CA VAL A 101 -1.63 -6.35 -1.55
C VAL A 101 -0.69 -6.38 -0.35
N GLN A 102 0.07 -5.31 -0.12
CA GLN A 102 0.95 -5.19 1.04
C GLN A 102 0.15 -5.21 2.34
N SER A 103 -0.89 -4.38 2.45
CA SER A 103 -1.71 -4.26 3.66
C SER A 103 -2.42 -5.56 4.01
N LEU A 104 -3.00 -6.24 3.00
CA LEU A 104 -3.67 -7.53 3.18
C LEU A 104 -2.68 -8.64 3.53
N SER A 105 -1.52 -8.69 2.84
CA SER A 105 -0.51 -9.72 3.11
C SER A 105 0.03 -9.61 4.53
N VAL A 106 0.37 -8.40 5.00
CA VAL A 106 0.87 -8.21 6.36
C VAL A 106 -0.21 -8.52 7.40
N SER A 107 -1.46 -8.09 7.16
CA SER A 107 -2.58 -8.41 8.06
C SER A 107 -2.82 -9.92 8.15
N PHE A 108 -2.76 -10.63 7.02
CA PHE A 108 -2.89 -12.08 6.96
C PHE A 108 -1.79 -12.80 7.74
N TYR A 109 -0.53 -12.39 7.57
CA TYR A 109 0.58 -12.99 8.31
C TYR A 109 0.45 -12.77 9.83
N ARG A 110 0.02 -11.58 10.24
CA ARG A 110 -0.28 -11.28 11.66
C ARG A 110 -1.40 -12.14 12.22
N PHE A 111 -2.51 -12.29 11.50
CA PHE A 111 -3.61 -13.15 11.94
C PHE A 111 -3.16 -14.60 12.09
N ARG A 112 -2.40 -15.12 11.12
CA ARG A 112 -1.85 -16.47 11.18
C ARG A 112 -0.93 -16.67 12.38
N GLU A 113 -0.09 -15.69 12.69
CA GLU A 113 0.80 -15.74 13.84
C GLU A 113 0.04 -15.69 15.17
N SER A 114 -1.00 -14.85 15.27
CA SER A 114 -1.86 -14.80 16.46
C SER A 114 -2.63 -16.09 16.74
N TRP A 115 -2.94 -16.87 15.69
CA TRP A 115 -3.63 -18.16 15.81
C TRP A 115 -2.66 -19.33 16.03
N GLY A 116 -1.41 -19.20 15.57
CA GLY A 116 -0.34 -20.17 15.81
C GLY A 116 0.37 -20.01 17.16
N ALA A 117 0.02 -18.99 17.93
CA ALA A 117 0.48 -18.76 19.31
C ALA A 117 -0.42 -19.44 20.36
N GLN A 118 -1.09 -20.54 19.99
CA GLN A 118 -1.68 -21.50 20.91
C GLN A 118 -0.74 -22.69 21.11
#